data_AF-A0A6J6QFD6-F1
#
_entry.id   AF-A0A6J6QFD6-F1
#
_cell.length_a   1.000
_cell.length_b   1.000
_cell.length_c   1.000
_cell.angle_alpha   90.00
_cell.angle_beta   90.00
_cell.angle_gamma   90.00
#
_symmetry.space_group_name_H-M   'P 1'
#
loop_
_entity.id
_entity.type
_entity.pdbx_description
1 polymer ?
#
loop_
_entity_poly.entity_id
_entity_poly.type
_entity_poly.pdbx_seq_one_letter_code
_entity_poly.pdbx_strand_id
1 'polypeptide(L)'
;MTSRTCHDWPQLMELAPELQFKHYTLREVQLPVDAHVGTEGIDVDEVSICADLDSHVFNPDHTDPQVADALRASHWFDLREWAARGSLA
;
A
#
# COMPACT_ATOMS: atom_id res chain seq x y z
N MET A 1 20.16 -7.78 1.66
CA MET A 1 19.06 -7.15 0.89
C MET A 1 17.91 -8.12 0.90
N THR A 2 17.11 -8.05 1.97
CA THR A 2 15.92 -8.89 2.18
C THR A 2 14.98 -8.65 1.00
N SER A 3 14.46 -9.73 0.42
CA SER A 3 13.50 -9.69 -0.68
C SER A 3 12.39 -8.68 -0.38
N ARG A 4 12.34 -7.58 -1.13
CA ARG A 4 11.33 -6.51 -0.98
C ARG A 4 9.92 -6.97 -1.33
N THR A 5 9.80 -8.15 -1.91
CA THR A 5 8.52 -8.79 -2.22
C THR A 5 7.78 -9.14 -0.94
N CYS A 6 6.48 -8.89 -0.90
CA CYS A 6 5.65 -9.25 0.24
C CYS A 6 5.67 -10.77 0.49
N HIS A 7 5.63 -11.21 1.75
CA HIS A 7 5.56 -12.64 2.06
C HIS A 7 4.26 -13.27 1.54
N ASP A 8 3.18 -12.49 1.58
CA ASP A 8 1.83 -12.88 1.14
C ASP A 8 1.67 -12.79 -0.39
N TRP A 9 2.79 -12.63 -1.12
CA TRP A 9 2.80 -12.56 -2.57
C TRP A 9 1.98 -13.65 -3.28
N PRO A 10 2.02 -14.94 -2.88
CA PRO A 10 1.19 -15.97 -3.50
C PRO A 10 -0.31 -15.64 -3.42
N GLN A 11 -0.80 -15.17 -2.28
CA GLN A 11 -2.20 -14.81 -2.07
C GLN A 11 -2.55 -13.52 -2.82
N LEU A 12 -1.64 -12.54 -2.83
CA LEU A 12 -1.81 -11.30 -3.59
C LEU A 12 -1.94 -11.58 -5.10
N MET A 13 -1.18 -12.54 -5.62
CA MET A 13 -1.27 -12.99 -7.00
C MET A 13 -2.61 -13.67 -7.34
N GLU A 14 -3.29 -14.27 -6.37
CA GLU A 14 -4.64 -14.82 -6.57
C GLU A 14 -5.71 -13.71 -6.59
N LEU A 15 -5.51 -12.64 -5.82
CA LEU A 15 -6.42 -11.50 -5.73
C LEU A 15 -6.29 -10.51 -6.88
N ALA A 16 -5.05 -10.14 -7.23
CA ALA A 16 -4.74 -9.12 -8.22
C ALA A 16 -3.39 -9.44 -8.89
N PRO A 17 -3.35 -10.42 -9.82
CA PRO A 17 -2.13 -10.87 -10.48
C PRO A 17 -1.40 -9.79 -11.29
N GLU A 18 -2.09 -8.70 -11.63
CA GLU A 18 -1.55 -7.56 -12.34
C GLU A 18 -0.72 -6.61 -11.46
N LEU A 19 -0.84 -6.71 -10.13
CA LEU A 19 -0.18 -5.81 -9.17
C LEU A 19 1.16 -6.39 -8.69
N GLN A 20 2.16 -5.53 -8.52
CA GLN A 20 3.50 -5.87 -8.02
C GLN A 20 3.76 -5.30 -6.63
N PHE A 21 3.09 -5.87 -5.63
CA PHE A 21 3.28 -5.52 -4.23
C PHE A 21 4.73 -5.71 -3.74
N LYS A 22 5.30 -4.61 -3.28
CA LYS A 22 6.61 -4.56 -2.62
C LYS A 22 6.49 -3.72 -1.34
N HIS A 23 7.38 -3.98 -0.40
CA HIS A 23 7.50 -3.16 0.80
C HIS A 23 8.42 -1.96 0.55
N TYR A 24 7.91 -0.77 0.86
CA TYR A 24 8.61 0.50 0.75
C TYR A 24 8.44 1.29 2.04
N THR A 25 9.46 2.05 2.45
CA THR A 25 9.29 3.00 3.54
C THR A 25 8.44 4.19 3.10
N LEU A 26 7.82 4.92 4.03
CA LEU A 26 7.04 6.12 3.67
C LEU A 26 7.89 7.17 2.95
N ARG A 27 9.20 7.23 3.27
CA ARG A 27 10.16 8.06 2.56
C ARG A 27 10.28 7.67 1.08
N GLU A 28 10.35 6.37 0.77
CA GLU A 28 10.45 5.86 -0.60
C GLU A 28 9.16 6.08 -1.40
N VAL A 29 8.02 5.91 -0.75
CA VAL A 29 6.69 6.10 -1.36
C VAL A 29 6.43 7.54 -1.76
N GLN A 30 7.10 8.50 -1.10
CA GLN A 30 6.86 9.93 -1.25
C GLN A 30 5.36 10.25 -1.13
N LEU A 31 4.82 9.98 0.07
CA LEU A 31 3.39 10.16 0.35
C LEU A 31 2.87 11.51 -0.18
N PRO A 32 1.65 11.52 -0.76
CA PRO A 32 0.97 12.76 -1.10
C PRO A 32 0.90 13.69 0.11
N VAL A 33 1.01 15.00 -0.11
CA VAL A 33 0.99 16.02 0.96
C VAL A 33 -0.25 15.85 1.85
N ASP A 34 -1.38 15.50 1.26
CA ASP A 34 -2.65 15.30 1.96
C ASP A 34 -2.63 14.07 2.89
N ALA A 35 -1.90 13.01 2.51
CA ALA A 35 -1.72 11.82 3.34
C ALA A 35 -0.72 12.07 4.48
N HIS A 36 0.26 12.96 4.27
CA HIS A 36 1.27 13.29 5.29
C HIS A 36 0.66 13.95 6.54
N VAL A 37 -0.43 14.71 6.38
CA VAL A 37 -1.16 15.34 7.49
C VAL A 37 -1.81 14.30 8.41
N GLY A 38 -2.21 13.14 7.87
CA GLY A 38 -2.79 12.05 8.66
C GLY A 38 -1.76 11.22 9.43
N THR A 39 -0.48 11.32 9.07
CA THR A 39 0.62 10.49 9.61
C THR A 39 1.52 11.24 10.59
N GLU A 40 1.06 12.34 11.19
CA GLU A 40 1.84 13.08 12.18
C GLU A 40 2.28 12.17 13.34
N GLY A 41 3.59 12.15 13.62
CA GLY A 41 4.21 11.30 14.65
C GLY A 41 4.76 9.96 14.13
N ILE A 42 4.53 9.61 12.87
CA ILE A 42 5.09 8.41 12.26
C ILE A 42 6.50 8.67 11.72
N ASP A 43 7.44 7.80 12.07
CA ASP A 43 8.78 7.82 11.47
C ASP A 43 8.73 7.26 10.05
N VAL A 44 8.98 8.14 9.08
CA VAL A 44 8.92 7.82 7.64
C VAL A 44 10.04 6.91 7.16
N ASP A 45 11.12 6.76 7.94
CA ASP A 45 12.24 5.86 7.67
C ASP A 45 12.03 4.47 8.28
N GLU A 46 11.24 4.37 9.35
CA GLU A 46 10.98 3.11 10.05
C GLU A 46 9.70 2.41 9.55
N VAL A 47 8.64 3.18 9.27
CA VAL A 47 7.37 2.62 8.83
C VAL A 47 7.42 2.25 7.36
N SER A 48 7.12 0.98 7.11
CA SER A 48 7.01 0.41 5.77
C SER A 48 5.55 0.12 5.42
N ILE A 49 5.21 0.27 4.15
CA ILE A 49 3.92 -0.10 3.58
C ILE A 49 4.12 -1.14 2.50
N CYS A 50 3.11 -2.00 2.31
CA CYS A 50 3.05 -2.91 1.18
C CYS A 50 2.21 -2.28 0.07
N ALA A 51 2.83 -1.96 -1.06
CA ALA A 51 2.18 -1.21 -2.12
C ALA A 51 2.67 -1.59 -3.52
N ASP A 52 1.78 -1.39 -4.49
CA ASP A 52 2.10 -1.20 -5.89
C ASP A 52 2.06 0.30 -6.20
N LEU A 53 3.24 0.90 -6.44
CA LEU A 53 3.35 2.35 -6.67
C LEU A 53 2.82 2.75 -8.05
N ASP A 54 2.86 1.84 -9.04
CA ASP A 54 2.42 2.15 -10.41
C ASP A 54 0.90 2.32 -10.47
N SER A 55 0.16 1.48 -9.74
CA SER A 55 -1.31 1.48 -9.69
C SER A 55 -1.86 2.25 -8.48
N HIS A 56 -0.99 2.74 -7.58
CA HIS A 56 -1.35 3.37 -6.31
C HIS A 56 -2.28 2.50 -5.46
N VAL A 57 -2.00 1.19 -5.40
CA VAL A 57 -2.76 0.22 -4.59
C VAL A 57 -1.91 -0.21 -3.41
N PHE A 58 -2.47 -0.20 -2.21
CA PHE A 58 -1.78 -0.65 -1.01
C PHE A 58 -2.52 -1.83 -0.35
N ASN A 59 -1.77 -2.70 0.33
CA ASN A 59 -2.33 -3.76 1.15
C ASN A 59 -2.45 -3.28 2.61
N PRO A 60 -3.68 -3.11 3.15
CA PRO A 60 -3.88 -2.64 4.52
C PRO A 60 -3.38 -3.62 5.58
N ASP A 61 -3.30 -4.92 5.29
CA ASP A 61 -2.86 -5.92 6.27
C ASP A 61 -1.35 -5.81 6.59
N HIS A 62 -0.59 -5.15 5.71
CA HIS A 62 0.86 -4.94 5.80
C HIS A 62 1.24 -3.45 5.83
N THR A 63 0.29 -2.61 6.19
CA THR A 63 0.46 -1.15 6.27
C THR A 63 0.00 -0.71 7.65
N ASP A 64 0.72 0.22 8.26
CA ASP A 64 0.30 0.78 9.55
C ASP A 64 -1.13 1.36 9.44
N PRO A 65 -2.04 1.11 10.40
CA PRO A 65 -3.43 1.52 10.31
C PRO A 65 -3.62 3.03 10.10
N GLN A 66 -2.79 3.86 10.72
CA GLN A 66 -2.86 5.32 10.57
C GLN A 66 -2.43 5.74 9.16
N VAL A 67 -1.41 5.09 8.60
CA VAL A 67 -1.02 5.30 7.20
C VAL A 67 -2.09 4.79 6.24
N ALA A 68 -2.67 3.62 6.50
CA ALA A 68 -3.74 3.06 5.69
C ALA A 68 -4.94 4.01 5.61
N ASP A 69 -5.35 4.60 6.75
CA ASP A 69 -6.44 5.57 6.79
C ASP A 69 -6.11 6.85 6.04
N ALA A 70 -4.88 7.35 6.16
CA ALA A 70 -4.39 8.49 5.37
C ALA A 70 -4.40 8.19 3.86
N LEU A 71 -4.00 6.99 3.45
CA LEU A 71 -4.02 6.57 2.05
C LEU A 71 -5.45 6.44 1.52
N ARG A 72 -6.40 5.89 2.30
CA ARG A 72 -7.82 5.83 1.94
C ARG A 72 -8.48 7.20 1.76
N ALA A 73 -8.00 8.20 2.49
CA ALA A 73 -8.45 9.58 2.31
C ALA A 73 -7.84 10.28 1.07
N SER A 74 -6.95 9.60 0.35
CA SER A 74 -6.24 10.12 -0.82
C SER A 74 -6.71 9.46 -2.13
N HIS A 75 -5.90 9.54 -3.19
CA HIS A 75 -6.19 8.90 -4.48
C HIS A 75 -5.79 7.41 -4.54
N TRP A 76 -5.21 6.88 -3.47
CA TRP A 76 -4.79 5.49 -3.38
C TRP A 76 -5.97 4.55 -3.17
N PHE A 77 -5.82 3.29 -3.59
CA PHE A 77 -6.83 2.26 -3.43
C PHE A 77 -6.40 1.20 -2.43
N ASP A 78 -7.35 0.80 -1.58
CA ASP A 78 -7.21 -0.42 -0.78
C ASP A 78 -7.27 -1.63 -1.73
N LEU A 79 -6.34 -2.58 -1.55
CA LEU A 79 -6.30 -3.81 -2.35
C LEU A 79 -7.65 -4.54 -2.42
N ARG A 80 -8.39 -4.59 -1.32
CA ARG A 80 -9.69 -5.29 -1.28
C ARG A 80 -10.73 -4.55 -2.12
N GLU A 81 -10.68 -3.22 -2.14
CA GLU A 81 -11.53 -2.40 -3.00
C GLU A 81 -11.15 -2.54 -4.47
N TRP A 82 -9.86 -2.60 -4.78
CA TRP A 82 -9.36 -2.85 -6.13
C TRP A 82 -9.85 -4.21 -6.67
N ALA A 83 -9.65 -5.28 -5.90
CA ALA A 83 -10.08 -6.62 -6.29
C ALA A 83 -11.61 -6.72 -6.49
N ALA A 84 -12.39 -6.01 -5.66
CA ALA A 84 -13.85 -5.93 -5.79
C ALA A 84 -14.30 -5.21 -7.07
N ARG A 85 -13.50 -4.28 -7.61
CA ARG A 85 -13.78 -3.60 -8.88
C ARG A 85 -13.49 -4.46 -10.10
N GLY A 86 -12.39 -5.21 -10.07
CA GLY A 86 -12.01 -6.11 -11.16
C GLY A 86 -12.98 -7.28 -11.36
N SER A 87 -13.71 -7.66 -10.32
CA SER A 87 -14.71 -8.74 -10.36
C SER A 87 -16.09 -8.32 -10.92
N LEU A 88 -16.25 -7.04 -11.29
CA LEU A 88 -17.46 -6.51 -11.92
C LEU A 88 -17.34 -6.31 -13.46
N ALA A 89 -16.22 -6.72 -14.06
CA ALA A 89 -15.96 -6.61 -15.50
C ALA A 89 -16.27 -7.90 -16.28
#